data_AF-A0A7S1RXS0-F1
#
_entry.id   AF-A0A7S1RXS0-F1
#
_cell.length_a   1.000
_cell.length_b   1.000
_cell.length_c   1.000
_cell.angle_alpha   90.00
_cell.angle_beta   90.00
_cell.angle_gamma   90.00
#
_symmetry.space_group_name_H-M   'P 1'
#
loop_
_entity.id
_entity.type
_entity.pdbx_description
1 polymer ?
#
loop_
_entity_poly.entity_id
_entity_poly.type
_entity_poly.pdbx_seq_one_letter_code
_entity_poly.pdbx_strand_id
1 'polypeptide(L)'
;SQDGGADAASASGDGAEVNPGAAGNRQVRRFGPLRQRHVPIILALADFVTCIGAGMTVKFFNLFFIQDQHFSPIQICGLQTAYPLVIAVFMKFTERLAKPLGRPQASLLFFSSNVLCLFLLSQVRSLPILLAVYLVRGGFANSVYPIDRSILMDFTPSSQRGRWNAVESLTSMTWSGSAFVGGLLSDSHDYRFTFAITALVYAFACLVYSPLLWLVPRREGEASAITGDSCAREVPLVDVAASLGERQEAGKVSG
;
A
#
# COMPACT_ATOMS: atom_id res chain seq x y z
N SER A 1 -59.51 -3.43 44.24
CA SER A 1 -60.09 -4.79 44.18
C SER A 1 -59.73 -5.33 42.80
N GLN A 2 -58.68 -6.15 42.65
CA GLN A 2 -58.68 -7.62 42.87
C GLN A 2 -59.86 -8.30 42.16
N ASP A 3 -59.75 -9.40 41.44
CA ASP A 3 -58.67 -10.17 40.80
C ASP A 3 -59.41 -11.34 40.09
N GLY A 4 -58.80 -11.95 39.08
CA GLY A 4 -59.20 -13.25 38.53
C GLY A 4 -60.32 -13.23 37.46
N GLY A 5 -60.31 -14.07 36.44
CA GLY A 5 -59.41 -15.17 36.09
C GLY A 5 -60.07 -16.04 35.00
N ALA A 6 -59.21 -16.62 34.15
CA ALA A 6 -59.39 -17.85 33.36
C ALA A 6 -60.42 -17.92 32.20
N ASP A 7 -59.83 -17.99 31.00
CA ASP A 7 -59.94 -19.06 30.00
C ASP A 7 -61.03 -19.12 28.91
N ALA A 8 -60.47 -19.27 27.69
CA ALA A 8 -60.89 -20.09 26.55
C ALA A 8 -62.06 -19.64 25.65
N ALA A 9 -61.76 -19.21 24.41
CA ALA A 9 -61.75 -20.08 23.22
C ALA A 9 -62.04 -19.34 21.89
N SER A 10 -61.12 -19.58 20.94
CA SER A 10 -61.28 -19.65 19.47
C SER A 10 -61.81 -18.45 18.66
N ALA A 11 -61.00 -17.94 17.73
CA ALA A 11 -61.02 -18.41 16.33
C ALA A 11 -60.04 -17.62 15.43
N SER A 12 -59.43 -18.33 14.47
CA SER A 12 -58.91 -17.87 13.15
C SER A 12 -57.78 -16.83 13.15
N GLY A 13 -56.67 -16.94 12.44
CA GLY A 13 -56.26 -17.81 11.33
C GLY A 13 -54.96 -17.22 10.73
N ASP A 14 -54.31 -18.00 9.88
CA ASP A 14 -53.16 -17.67 9.02
C ASP A 14 -51.79 -17.47 9.67
N GLY A 15 -51.04 -18.58 9.66
CA GLY A 15 -49.59 -18.58 9.70
C GLY A 15 -49.02 -18.01 8.40
N ALA A 16 -48.13 -17.02 8.54
CA ALA A 16 -47.18 -16.64 7.53
C ALA A 16 -45.79 -17.09 7.99
N GLU A 17 -45.35 -18.25 7.47
CA GLU A 17 -43.95 -18.65 7.46
C GLU A 17 -43.13 -17.55 6.78
N VAL A 18 -42.30 -16.84 7.56
CA VAL A 18 -41.33 -15.90 7.03
C VAL A 18 -40.14 -16.69 6.49
N ASN A 19 -40.17 -16.89 5.18
CA ASN A 19 -39.10 -17.46 4.35
C ASN A 19 -37.78 -16.69 4.57
N PRO A 20 -36.69 -17.30 5.10
CA PRO A 20 -35.36 -16.69 5.10
C PRO A 20 -34.69 -16.95 3.73
N GLY A 21 -35.30 -16.40 2.68
CA GLY A 21 -34.93 -16.64 1.28
C GLY A 21 -34.62 -15.35 0.52
N ALA A 22 -33.95 -14.39 1.14
CA ALA A 22 -33.52 -13.15 0.47
C ALA A 22 -32.19 -12.62 1.01
N ALA A 23 -31.24 -13.52 1.32
CA ALA A 23 -29.85 -13.13 1.43
C ALA A 23 -29.34 -12.87 0.01
N GLY A 24 -29.42 -11.61 -0.41
CA GLY A 24 -28.91 -11.12 -1.67
C GLY A 24 -27.51 -11.66 -1.91
N ASN A 25 -27.42 -12.55 -2.89
CA ASN A 25 -26.21 -13.14 -3.40
C ASN A 25 -25.36 -12.03 -4.01
N ARG A 26 -24.62 -11.28 -3.17
CA ARG A 26 -23.69 -10.24 -3.60
C ARG A 26 -22.49 -10.98 -4.16
N GLN A 27 -22.65 -11.44 -5.40
CA GLN A 27 -21.60 -11.99 -6.24
C GLN A 27 -20.35 -11.13 -6.07
N VAL A 28 -19.40 -11.64 -5.31
CA VAL A 28 -18.03 -11.17 -5.29
C VAL A 28 -17.60 -11.24 -6.75
N ARG A 29 -17.48 -10.07 -7.39
CA ARG A 29 -17.11 -9.93 -8.81
C ARG A 29 -15.73 -10.57 -9.02
N ARG A 30 -15.71 -11.88 -9.27
CA ARG A 30 -14.57 -12.62 -9.82
C ARG A 30 -14.47 -12.26 -11.29
N PHE A 31 -13.73 -11.21 -11.66
CA PHE A 31 -13.43 -10.96 -13.08
C PHE A 31 -12.03 -10.37 -13.30
N GLY A 32 -11.17 -11.18 -13.95
CA GLY A 32 -9.85 -10.80 -14.51
C GLY A 32 -8.77 -11.89 -14.33
N PRO A 33 -7.93 -12.22 -15.34
CA PRO A 33 -6.89 -13.28 -15.28
C PRO A 33 -5.71 -12.94 -14.35
N LEU A 34 -5.63 -11.69 -13.87
CA LEU A 34 -4.62 -11.27 -12.90
C LEU A 34 -5.03 -11.74 -11.51
N ARG A 35 -4.48 -12.90 -11.14
CA ARG A 35 -4.60 -13.47 -9.79
C ARG A 35 -3.89 -12.55 -8.79
N GLN A 36 -4.38 -12.43 -7.55
CA GLN A 36 -3.76 -11.68 -6.43
C GLN A 36 -2.24 -11.95 -6.24
N ARG A 37 -1.75 -13.07 -6.77
CA ARG A 37 -0.32 -13.44 -6.83
C ARG A 37 0.58 -12.46 -7.61
N HIS A 38 0.03 -11.64 -8.51
CA HIS A 38 0.83 -10.70 -9.33
C HIS A 38 1.01 -9.33 -8.67
N VAL A 39 0.23 -9.00 -7.63
CA VAL A 39 0.36 -7.74 -6.87
C VAL A 39 1.81 -7.45 -6.45
N PRO A 40 2.53 -8.37 -5.79
CA PRO A 40 3.88 -8.09 -5.32
C PRO A 40 4.88 -7.93 -6.48
N ILE A 41 4.65 -8.61 -7.62
CA ILE A 41 5.50 -8.48 -8.82
C ILE A 41 5.33 -7.09 -9.44
N ILE A 42 4.08 -6.63 -9.59
CA ILE A 42 3.79 -5.31 -10.17
C ILE A 42 4.35 -4.20 -9.27
N LEU A 43 4.18 -4.33 -7.94
CA LEU A 43 4.76 -3.41 -6.97
C LEU A 43 6.28 -3.36 -7.08
N ALA A 44 6.95 -4.51 -7.07
CA ALA A 44 8.40 -4.56 -7.18
C ALA A 44 8.90 -4.01 -8.52
N LEU A 45 8.18 -4.25 -9.62
CA LEU A 45 8.54 -3.70 -10.93
C LEU A 45 8.38 -2.18 -10.96
N ALA A 46 7.27 -1.65 -10.44
CA ALA A 46 7.05 -0.21 -10.35
C ALA A 46 8.10 0.47 -9.44
N ASP A 47 8.40 -0.14 -8.29
CA ASP A 47 9.45 0.33 -7.38
C ASP A 47 10.83 0.31 -8.04
N PHE A 48 11.18 -0.77 -8.75
CA PHE A 48 12.43 -0.88 -9.49
C PHE A 48 12.60 0.25 -10.53
N VAL A 49 11.57 0.50 -11.35
CA VAL A 49 11.58 1.59 -12.34
C VAL A 49 11.69 2.96 -11.65
N THR A 50 10.94 3.16 -10.57
CA THR A 50 11.00 4.39 -9.76
C THR A 50 12.39 4.60 -9.19
N CYS A 51 13.04 3.53 -8.76
CA CYS A 51 14.37 3.57 -8.18
C CYS A 51 15.44 4.00 -9.18
N ILE A 52 15.33 3.56 -10.44
CA ILE A 52 16.18 4.04 -11.54
C ILE A 52 16.05 5.55 -11.72
N GLY A 53 14.82 6.07 -11.81
CA GLY A 53 14.59 7.51 -11.93
C GLY A 53 15.06 8.30 -10.71
N ALA A 54 14.92 7.73 -9.50
CA ALA A 54 15.38 8.32 -8.25
C ALA A 54 16.92 8.43 -8.23
N GLY A 55 17.63 7.37 -8.58
CA GLY A 55 19.09 7.36 -8.61
C GLY A 55 19.64 8.39 -9.59
N MET A 56 19.01 8.52 -10.76
CA MET A 56 19.38 9.52 -11.77
C MET A 56 19.17 10.99 -11.35
N THR A 57 18.41 11.29 -10.28
CA THR A 57 18.08 12.69 -9.93
C THR A 57 18.35 13.11 -8.50
N VAL A 58 18.21 12.21 -7.53
CA VAL A 58 18.22 12.59 -6.09
C VAL A 58 19.49 13.33 -5.69
N LYS A 59 20.66 12.86 -6.15
CA LYS A 59 21.94 13.53 -5.88
C LYS A 59 22.10 14.84 -6.64
N PHE A 60 21.49 14.94 -7.83
CA PHE A 60 21.58 16.10 -8.70
C PHE A 60 20.71 17.27 -8.24
N PHE A 61 19.68 17.05 -7.41
CA PHE A 61 18.98 18.17 -6.79
C PHE A 61 19.93 19.02 -5.95
N ASN A 62 20.78 18.40 -5.11
CA ASN A 62 21.75 19.13 -4.30
C ASN A 62 22.77 19.87 -5.19
N LEU A 63 23.26 19.22 -6.24
CA LEU A 63 24.18 19.85 -7.20
C LEU A 63 23.53 21.02 -7.93
N PHE A 64 22.28 20.89 -8.38
CA PHE A 64 21.51 21.96 -9.00
C PHE A 64 21.37 23.19 -8.08
N PHE A 65 21.07 22.99 -6.79
CA PHE A 65 20.98 24.11 -5.86
C PHE A 65 22.34 24.80 -5.63
N ILE A 66 23.43 24.04 -5.61
CA ILE A 66 24.78 24.58 -5.42
C ILE A 66 25.28 25.29 -6.69
N GLN A 67 25.11 24.67 -7.86
CA GLN A 67 25.67 25.16 -9.12
C GLN A 67 24.80 26.22 -9.78
N ASP A 68 23.49 25.98 -9.95
CA ASP A 68 22.61 26.88 -10.71
C ASP A 68 22.02 27.98 -9.82
N GLN A 69 21.76 27.67 -8.56
CA GLN A 69 21.13 28.62 -7.63
C GLN A 69 22.15 29.25 -6.65
N HIS A 70 23.43 28.87 -6.75
CA HIS A 70 24.53 29.37 -5.92
C HIS A 70 24.29 29.27 -4.41
N PHE A 71 23.61 28.21 -3.96
CA PHE A 71 23.34 28.00 -2.54
C PHE A 71 24.64 27.75 -1.78
N SER A 72 24.77 28.37 -0.61
CA SER A 72 25.86 28.06 0.31
C SER A 72 25.67 26.67 0.95
N PRO A 73 26.74 26.00 1.39
CA PRO A 73 26.64 24.71 2.07
C PRO A 73 25.70 24.73 3.28
N ILE A 74 25.65 25.86 4.01
CA ILE A 74 24.76 26.04 5.16
C ILE A 74 23.28 26.00 4.74
N GLN A 75 22.94 26.63 3.60
CA GLN A 75 21.58 26.60 3.07
C GLN A 75 21.17 25.19 2.63
N ILE A 76 22.09 24.42 2.03
CA ILE A 76 21.86 23.02 1.69
C ILE A 76 21.62 22.17 2.95
N CYS A 77 22.42 22.36 4.00
CA CYS A 77 22.21 21.69 5.28
C CYS A 77 20.84 22.04 5.89
N GLY A 78 20.44 23.31 5.83
CA GLY A 78 19.11 23.74 6.28
C GLY A 78 17.99 23.07 5.47
N LEU A 79 18.14 23.00 4.14
CA LEU A 79 17.18 22.34 3.26
C LEU A 79 17.08 20.83 3.55
N GLN A 80 18.22 20.17 3.73
CA GLN A 80 18.29 18.75 4.09
C GLN A 80 17.74 18.45 5.49
N THR A 81 17.79 19.42 6.41
CA THR A 81 17.16 19.32 7.73
C THR A 81 15.64 19.49 7.64
N ALA A 82 15.16 20.41 6.81
CA ALA A 82 13.73 20.64 6.61
C ALA A 82 13.05 19.49 5.83
N TYR A 83 13.77 18.86 4.91
CA TYR A 83 13.27 17.79 4.04
C TYR A 83 12.59 16.62 4.79
N PRO A 84 13.22 15.96 5.78
CA PRO A 84 12.57 14.88 6.55
C PRO A 84 11.39 15.36 7.40
N LEU A 85 11.38 16.61 7.86
CA LEU A 85 10.23 17.16 8.61
C LEU A 85 8.99 17.25 7.72
N VAL A 86 9.18 17.72 6.47
CA VAL A 86 8.09 17.76 5.47
C VAL A 86 7.63 16.35 5.14
N ILE A 87 8.55 15.41 4.94
CA ILE A 87 8.21 13.99 4.71
C ILE A 87 7.36 13.43 5.85
N ALA A 88 7.72 13.69 7.10
CA ALA A 88 6.97 13.21 8.26
C ALA A 88 5.52 13.73 8.29
N VAL A 89 5.32 15.02 7.98
CA VAL A 89 3.98 15.61 7.86
C VAL A 89 3.18 14.94 6.74
N PHE A 90 3.79 14.76 5.56
CA PHE A 90 3.15 14.12 4.42
C PHE A 90 2.84 12.64 4.67
N MET A 91 3.71 11.89 5.36
CA MET A 91 3.44 10.50 5.75
C MET A 91 2.15 10.39 6.57
N LYS A 92 1.98 11.26 7.58
CA LYS A 92 0.74 11.30 8.38
C LYS A 92 -0.48 11.67 7.54
N PHE A 93 -0.33 12.63 6.63
CA PHE A 93 -1.41 13.04 5.71
C PHE A 93 -1.80 11.91 4.75
N THR A 94 -0.83 11.17 4.23
CA THR A 94 -1.06 10.04 3.32
C THR A 94 -1.76 8.89 4.03
N GLU A 95 -1.35 8.57 5.26
CA GLU A 95 -2.03 7.53 6.08
C GLU A 95 -3.49 7.91 6.35
N ARG A 96 -3.76 9.18 6.67
CA ARG A 96 -5.12 9.70 6.87
C ARG A 96 -5.96 9.58 5.60
N LEU A 97 -5.38 9.83 4.42
CA LEU A 97 -6.08 9.74 3.15
C LEU A 97 -6.27 8.29 2.67
N ALA A 98 -5.34 7.40 3.01
CA ALA A 98 -5.41 5.97 2.67
C ALA A 98 -6.59 5.26 3.35
N LYS A 99 -7.00 5.71 4.55
CA LYS A 99 -8.14 5.14 5.30
C LYS A 99 -9.48 5.19 4.53
N PRO A 100 -9.95 6.36 4.04
CA PRO A 100 -11.19 6.44 3.28
C PRO A 100 -11.04 6.06 1.81
N LEU A 101 -9.89 6.33 1.18
CA LEU A 101 -9.71 6.22 -0.28
C LEU A 101 -9.28 4.82 -0.73
N GLY A 102 -8.63 4.07 0.17
CA GLY A 102 -7.90 2.84 -0.12
C GLY A 102 -6.40 3.10 -0.33
N ARG A 103 -5.58 2.16 0.15
CA ARG A 103 -4.11 2.22 0.10
C ARG A 103 -3.54 2.37 -1.33
N PRO A 104 -3.91 1.54 -2.31
CA PRO A 104 -3.34 1.65 -3.66
C PRO A 104 -3.80 2.92 -4.39
N GLN A 105 -5.00 3.43 -4.11
CA GLN A 105 -5.50 4.69 -4.67
C GLN A 105 -4.75 5.90 -4.09
N ALA A 106 -4.54 5.92 -2.78
CA ALA A 106 -3.78 6.98 -2.13
C ALA A 106 -2.32 6.98 -2.59
N SER A 107 -1.70 5.80 -2.68
CA SER A 107 -0.34 5.65 -3.23
C SER A 107 -0.23 6.21 -4.65
N LEU A 108 -1.11 5.81 -5.58
CA LEU A 108 -1.05 6.30 -6.95
C LEU A 108 -1.30 7.81 -7.06
N LEU A 109 -2.21 8.37 -6.25
CA LEU A 109 -2.47 9.81 -6.23
C LEU A 109 -1.22 10.60 -5.83
N PHE A 110 -0.55 10.16 -4.77
CA PHE A 110 0.69 10.79 -4.29
C PHE A 110 1.82 10.59 -5.28
N PHE A 111 1.91 9.40 -5.87
CA PHE A 111 2.93 9.12 -6.87
C PHE A 111 2.75 9.95 -8.13
N SER A 112 1.51 10.08 -8.63
CA SER A 112 1.17 10.96 -9.76
C SER A 112 1.44 12.43 -9.45
N SER A 113 1.15 12.87 -8.22
CA SER A 113 1.46 14.23 -7.76
C SER A 113 2.97 14.49 -7.72
N ASN A 114 3.76 13.50 -7.31
CA ASN A 114 5.22 13.56 -7.36
C ASN A 114 5.75 13.70 -8.81
N VAL A 115 5.16 13.00 -9.79
CA VAL A 115 5.49 13.18 -11.22
C VAL A 115 5.22 14.61 -11.67
N LEU A 116 4.07 15.16 -11.29
CA LEU A 116 3.73 16.55 -11.60
C LEU A 116 4.72 17.53 -10.96
N CYS A 117 5.11 17.31 -9.71
CA CYS A 117 6.12 18.14 -9.04
C CYS A 117 7.49 18.07 -9.73
N LEU A 118 7.91 16.91 -10.24
CA LEU A 118 9.16 16.80 -11.03
C LEU A 118 9.10 17.62 -12.31
N PHE A 119 7.98 17.54 -13.02
CA PHE A 119 7.78 18.35 -14.22
C PHE A 119 7.81 19.85 -13.91
N LEU A 120 7.16 20.26 -12.81
CA LEU A 120 7.22 21.63 -12.32
C LEU A 120 8.64 22.07 -11.96
N LEU A 121 9.46 21.22 -11.34
CA LEU A 121 10.89 21.54 -11.06
C LEU A 121 11.70 21.78 -12.33
N SER A 122 11.38 21.08 -13.42
CA SER A 122 12.03 21.31 -14.71
C SER A 122 11.68 22.68 -15.31
N GLN A 123 10.44 23.14 -15.15
CA GLN A 123 9.93 24.36 -15.80
C GLN A 123 10.05 25.64 -14.95
N VAL A 124 9.87 25.54 -13.64
CA VAL A 124 9.83 26.69 -12.75
C VAL A 124 11.22 27.31 -12.62
N ARG A 125 11.30 28.63 -12.77
CA ARG A 125 12.53 29.41 -12.57
C ARG A 125 12.54 30.25 -11.28
N SER A 126 11.38 30.45 -10.67
CA SER A 126 11.27 31.21 -9.42
C SER A 126 11.80 30.39 -8.24
N LEU A 127 12.86 30.88 -7.60
CA LEU A 127 13.50 30.29 -6.42
C LEU A 127 12.54 29.84 -5.31
N PRO A 128 11.65 30.71 -4.77
CA PRO A 128 10.77 30.32 -3.67
C PRO A 128 9.78 29.22 -4.07
N ILE A 129 9.27 29.27 -5.30
CA ILE A 129 8.37 28.24 -5.82
C ILE A 129 9.14 26.93 -6.01
N LEU A 130 10.37 27.00 -6.52
CA LEU A 130 11.21 25.82 -6.75
C LEU A 130 11.54 25.10 -5.44
N LEU A 131 11.87 25.84 -4.37
CA LEU A 131 12.09 25.27 -3.03
C LEU A 131 10.81 24.61 -2.48
N ALA A 132 9.67 25.28 -2.60
CA ALA A 132 8.40 24.73 -2.14
C ALA A 132 8.05 23.43 -2.89
N VAL A 133 8.18 23.43 -4.21
CA VAL A 133 7.94 22.24 -5.05
C VAL A 133 8.92 21.12 -4.71
N TYR A 134 10.21 21.42 -4.46
CA TYR A 134 11.19 20.42 -4.06
C TYR A 134 10.82 19.74 -2.73
N LEU A 135 10.44 20.53 -1.71
CA LEU A 135 10.02 20.01 -0.42
C LEU A 135 8.73 19.17 -0.52
N VAL A 136 7.72 19.70 -1.23
CA VAL A 136 6.43 19.02 -1.43
C VAL A 136 6.60 17.73 -2.25
N ARG A 137 7.44 17.76 -3.29
CA ARG A 137 7.84 16.56 -4.05
C ARG A 137 8.40 15.49 -3.11
N GLY A 138 9.31 15.87 -2.22
CA GLY A 138 9.90 14.96 -1.25
C GLY A 138 8.85 14.31 -0.36
N GLY A 139 7.90 15.10 0.12
CA GLY A 139 6.73 14.61 0.85
C GLY A 139 5.94 13.57 0.07
N PHE A 140 5.55 13.88 -1.17
CA PHE A 140 4.80 12.94 -2.02
C PHE A 140 5.58 11.66 -2.36
N ALA A 141 6.87 11.77 -2.68
CA ALA A 141 7.68 10.63 -3.09
C ALA A 141 7.92 9.64 -1.94
N ASN A 142 8.22 10.14 -0.74
CA ASN A 142 8.61 9.28 0.38
C ASN A 142 7.43 8.72 1.17
N SER A 143 6.25 9.36 1.10
CA SER A 143 5.08 8.86 1.81
C SER A 143 4.38 7.68 1.12
N VAL A 144 4.68 7.44 -0.16
CA VAL A 144 4.20 6.28 -0.93
C VAL A 144 4.85 4.98 -0.45
N TYR A 145 6.15 5.01 -0.14
CA TYR A 145 6.93 3.85 0.29
C TYR A 145 6.29 3.01 1.41
N PRO A 146 5.88 3.56 2.57
CA PRO A 146 5.27 2.76 3.63
C PRO A 146 3.93 2.13 3.22
N ILE A 147 3.16 2.79 2.35
CA ILE A 147 1.88 2.27 1.86
C ILE A 147 2.13 1.08 0.95
N ASP A 148 2.99 1.23 -0.05
CA ASP A 148 3.30 0.17 -1.00
C ASP A 148 3.94 -1.04 -0.33
N ARG A 149 4.86 -0.80 0.61
CA ARG A 149 5.47 -1.85 1.41
C ARG A 149 4.44 -2.60 2.24
N SER A 150 3.47 -1.89 2.79
CA SER A 150 2.41 -2.52 3.56
C SER A 150 1.50 -3.38 2.66
N ILE A 151 1.14 -2.92 1.45
CA ILE A 151 0.39 -3.73 0.47
C ILE A 151 1.21 -4.97 0.10
N LEU A 152 2.49 -4.81 -0.20
CA LEU A 152 3.40 -5.92 -0.54
C LEU A 152 3.36 -7.01 0.53
N MET A 153 3.38 -6.64 1.82
CA MET A 153 3.39 -7.59 2.93
C MET A 153 2.06 -8.34 3.11
N ASP A 154 0.93 -7.73 2.77
CA ASP A 154 -0.38 -8.38 2.85
C ASP A 154 -0.59 -9.42 1.74
N PHE A 155 0.03 -9.22 0.58
CA PHE A 155 -0.03 -10.15 -0.55
C PHE A 155 1.15 -11.14 -0.60
N THR A 156 2.01 -11.14 0.42
CA THR A 156 3.22 -11.98 0.48
C THR A 156 3.16 -12.99 1.64
N PRO A 157 3.18 -14.31 1.35
CA PRO A 157 3.29 -15.34 2.38
C PRO A 157 4.58 -15.17 3.18
N SER A 158 4.54 -15.47 4.48
CA SER A 158 5.70 -15.38 5.39
C SER A 158 6.94 -16.13 4.87
N SER A 159 6.76 -17.28 4.22
CA SER A 159 7.85 -18.07 3.62
C SER A 159 8.56 -17.38 2.44
N GLN A 160 7.92 -16.42 1.79
CA GLN A 160 8.48 -15.72 0.62
C GLN A 160 9.00 -14.32 0.94
N ARG A 161 8.80 -13.80 2.16
CA ARG A 161 9.25 -12.45 2.56
C ARG A 161 10.75 -12.25 2.37
N GLY A 162 11.57 -13.29 2.61
CA GLY A 162 13.01 -13.26 2.35
C GLY A 162 13.37 -12.97 0.88
N ARG A 163 12.59 -13.50 -0.08
CA ARG A 163 12.77 -13.23 -1.51
C ARG A 163 12.46 -11.77 -1.85
N TRP A 164 11.39 -11.22 -1.29
CA TRP A 164 11.02 -9.83 -1.53
C TRP A 164 11.99 -8.85 -0.88
N ASN A 165 12.55 -9.16 0.29
CA ASN A 165 13.64 -8.38 0.88
C ASN A 165 14.91 -8.41 0.01
N ALA A 166 15.21 -9.54 -0.64
CA ALA A 166 16.32 -9.63 -1.59
C ALA A 166 16.06 -8.77 -2.84
N VAL A 167 14.83 -8.73 -3.34
CA VAL A 167 14.42 -7.82 -4.44
C VAL A 167 14.58 -6.36 -4.02
N GLU A 168 14.14 -5.98 -2.83
CA GLU A 168 14.31 -4.62 -2.26
C GLU A 168 15.81 -4.23 -2.18
N SER A 169 16.67 -5.17 -1.80
CA SER A 169 18.12 -4.96 -1.77
C SER A 169 18.70 -4.75 -3.18
N LEU A 170 18.24 -5.52 -4.16
CA LEU A 170 18.63 -5.35 -5.57
C LEU A 170 18.15 -4.00 -6.13
N THR A 171 16.93 -3.58 -5.79
CA THR A 171 16.41 -2.26 -6.13
C THR A 171 17.29 -1.16 -5.53
N SER A 172 17.69 -1.30 -4.27
CA SER A 172 18.61 -0.36 -3.61
C SER A 172 20.00 -0.29 -4.27
N MET A 173 20.52 -1.42 -4.77
CA MET A 173 21.73 -1.43 -5.58
C MET A 173 21.54 -0.69 -6.90
N THR A 174 20.37 -0.88 -7.54
CA THR A 174 19.98 -0.22 -8.79
C THR A 174 19.88 1.30 -8.62
N TRP A 175 19.41 1.78 -7.47
CA TRP A 175 19.47 3.20 -7.10
C TRP A 175 20.88 3.77 -7.23
N SER A 176 21.87 3.05 -6.69
CA SER A 176 23.26 3.48 -6.70
C SER A 176 23.85 3.44 -8.10
N GLY A 177 23.57 2.38 -8.87
CA GLY A 177 24.05 2.22 -10.24
C GLY A 177 23.45 3.26 -11.20
N SER A 178 22.17 3.58 -11.06
CA SER A 178 21.50 4.60 -11.87
C SER A 178 21.99 6.03 -11.59
N ALA A 179 22.58 6.29 -10.41
CA ALA A 179 23.21 7.58 -10.12
C ALA A 179 24.45 7.84 -11.00
N PHE A 180 25.17 6.80 -11.43
CA PHE A 180 26.26 6.94 -12.39
C PHE A 180 25.74 7.42 -13.75
N VAL A 181 24.64 6.83 -14.23
CA VAL A 181 23.97 7.24 -15.47
C VAL A 181 23.48 8.68 -15.36
N GLY A 182 22.87 9.06 -14.23
CA GLY A 182 22.48 10.45 -13.96
C GLY A 182 23.65 11.42 -14.00
N GLY A 183 24.84 10.98 -13.56
CA GLY A 183 26.06 11.79 -13.56
C GLY A 183 26.55 12.09 -14.96
N LEU A 184 26.65 11.06 -15.80
CA LEU A 184 26.97 11.23 -17.23
C LEU A 184 25.97 12.15 -17.95
N LEU A 185 24.69 12.08 -17.55
CA LEU A 185 23.64 12.92 -18.10
C LEU A 185 23.78 14.38 -17.66
N SER A 186 24.08 14.63 -16.38
CA SER A 186 24.29 15.99 -15.87
C SER A 186 25.58 16.64 -16.33
N ASP A 187 26.61 15.84 -16.65
CA ASP A 187 27.88 16.37 -17.15
C ASP A 187 27.75 16.86 -18.61
N SER A 188 26.78 16.33 -19.36
CA SER A 188 26.55 16.63 -20.77
C SER A 188 25.33 17.54 -21.03
N HIS A 189 24.37 17.59 -20.12
CA HIS A 189 23.11 18.34 -20.25
C HIS A 189 22.76 19.09 -18.95
N ASP A 190 21.89 20.09 -19.06
CA ASP A 190 21.38 20.83 -17.90
C ASP A 190 20.67 19.92 -16.88
N TYR A 191 20.81 20.21 -15.59
CA TYR A 191 20.11 19.49 -14.52
C TYR A 191 18.59 19.41 -14.70
N ARG A 192 17.99 20.45 -15.28
CA ARG A 192 16.55 20.50 -15.59
C ARG A 192 16.12 19.44 -16.60
N PHE A 193 17.00 19.06 -17.53
CA PHE A 193 16.75 17.99 -18.50
C PHE A 193 16.70 16.63 -17.79
N THR A 194 17.60 16.39 -16.84
CA THR A 194 17.59 15.18 -16.00
C THR A 194 16.29 15.08 -15.19
N PHE A 195 15.76 16.19 -14.66
CA PHE A 195 14.46 16.19 -13.97
C PHE A 195 13.30 15.82 -14.91
N ALA A 196 13.32 16.31 -16.15
CA ALA A 196 12.30 15.97 -17.15
C ALA A 196 12.34 14.48 -17.52
N ILE A 197 13.53 13.91 -17.72
CA ILE A 197 13.69 12.47 -17.99
C ILE A 197 13.17 11.64 -16.83
N THR A 198 13.51 11.99 -15.59
CA THR A 198 12.97 11.27 -14.43
C THR A 198 11.46 11.41 -14.29
N ALA A 199 10.87 12.56 -14.67
CA ALA A 199 9.42 12.69 -14.72
C ALA A 199 8.81 11.69 -15.70
N LEU A 200 9.40 11.48 -16.88
CA LEU A 200 8.95 10.48 -17.85
C LEU A 200 9.10 9.05 -17.32
N VAL A 201 10.23 8.74 -16.68
CA VAL A 201 10.46 7.42 -16.05
C VAL A 201 9.45 7.17 -14.94
N TYR A 202 9.15 8.16 -14.10
CA TYR A 202 8.14 8.03 -13.05
C TYR A 202 6.72 7.96 -13.61
N ALA A 203 6.43 8.67 -14.70
CA ALA A 203 5.15 8.53 -15.40
C ALA A 203 4.97 7.10 -15.91
N PHE A 204 6.02 6.50 -16.49
CA PHE A 204 6.01 5.10 -16.87
C PHE A 204 5.82 4.16 -15.66
N ALA A 205 6.50 4.41 -14.55
CA ALA A 205 6.28 3.64 -13.31
C ALA A 205 4.83 3.77 -12.78
N CYS A 206 4.21 4.94 -12.87
CA CYS A 206 2.79 5.14 -12.56
C CYS A 206 1.88 4.31 -13.48
N LEU A 207 2.20 4.22 -14.78
CA LEU A 207 1.47 3.36 -15.72
C LEU A 207 1.61 1.88 -15.34
N VAL A 208 2.81 1.43 -14.98
CA VAL A 208 3.06 0.06 -14.50
C VAL A 208 2.31 -0.21 -13.19
N TYR A 209 2.20 0.78 -12.30
CA TYR A 209 1.47 0.67 -11.04
C TYR A 209 -0.06 0.69 -11.25
N SER A 210 -0.58 1.38 -12.28
CA SER A 210 -2.02 1.59 -12.49
C SER A 210 -2.92 0.32 -12.46
N PRO A 211 -2.50 -0.89 -12.90
CA PRO A 211 -3.31 -2.10 -12.80
C PRO A 211 -3.62 -2.50 -11.34
N LEU A 212 -2.82 -2.08 -10.35
CA LEU A 212 -3.08 -2.35 -8.94
C LEU A 212 -4.42 -1.75 -8.46
N LEU A 213 -4.86 -0.63 -9.04
CA LEU A 213 -6.13 0.00 -8.68
C LEU A 213 -7.33 -0.92 -8.89
N TRP A 214 -7.24 -1.79 -9.90
CA TRP A 214 -8.28 -2.74 -10.28
C TRP A 214 -8.12 -4.07 -9.55
N LEU A 215 -6.89 -4.41 -9.16
CA LEU A 215 -6.55 -5.70 -8.57
C LEU A 215 -6.71 -5.74 -7.05
N VAL A 216 -6.56 -4.61 -6.35
CA VAL A 216 -6.64 -4.51 -4.89
C VAL A 216 -7.97 -3.83 -4.48
N PRO A 217 -8.88 -4.56 -3.79
CA PRO A 217 -10.16 -4.01 -3.36
C PRO A 217 -10.01 -2.81 -2.40
N ARG A 218 -10.82 -1.76 -2.62
CA ARG A 218 -10.77 -0.46 -1.90
C ARG A 218 -10.93 -0.51 -0.37
N ARG A 219 -11.39 -1.61 0.22
CA ARG A 219 -11.72 -1.70 1.65
C ARG A 219 -11.21 -3.00 2.26
N GLU A 220 -10.09 -2.91 2.97
CA GLU A 220 -9.56 -3.99 3.82
C GLU A 220 -10.36 -4.13 5.13
N GLY A 221 -11.18 -3.13 5.48
CA GLY A 221 -11.96 -3.08 6.73
C GLY A 221 -13.11 -4.08 6.85
N GLU A 222 -13.60 -4.67 5.75
CA GLU A 222 -14.66 -5.70 5.78
C GLU A 222 -14.10 -7.13 5.77
N ALA A 223 -12.85 -7.34 5.34
CA ALA A 223 -12.24 -8.68 5.29
C ALA A 223 -11.84 -9.20 6.68
N SER A 224 -11.40 -8.31 7.58
CA SER A 224 -11.12 -8.67 8.99
C SER A 224 -12.39 -8.95 9.78
N ALA A 225 -13.52 -8.33 9.44
CA ALA A 225 -14.81 -8.61 10.09
C ALA A 225 -15.37 -9.99 9.70
N ILE A 226 -15.19 -10.41 8.44
CA ILE A 226 -15.63 -11.72 7.95
C ILE A 226 -14.70 -12.85 8.43
N THR A 227 -13.40 -12.58 8.57
CA THR A 227 -12.43 -13.57 9.06
C THR A 227 -12.45 -13.71 10.59
N GLY A 228 -12.76 -12.63 11.32
CA GLY A 228 -12.94 -12.65 12.77
C GLY A 228 -14.09 -13.54 13.24
N ASP A 229 -15.15 -13.66 12.43
CA ASP A 229 -16.29 -14.53 12.72
C ASP A 229 -16.01 -16.02 12.40
N SER A 230 -15.08 -16.29 11.47
CA SER A 230 -14.64 -17.67 11.18
C SER A 230 -13.61 -18.19 12.17
N CYS A 231 -12.80 -17.32 12.78
CA CYS A 231 -11.85 -17.71 13.82
C CYS A 231 -12.51 -17.90 15.20
N ALA A 232 -13.74 -17.39 15.39
CA ALA A 232 -14.53 -17.59 16.61
C ALA A 232 -15.28 -18.93 16.66
N ARG A 233 -15.20 -19.75 15.59
CA ARG A 233 -15.63 -21.16 15.60
C ARG A 233 -14.41 -22.10 15.71
N GLU A 234 -13.53 -21.85 16.67
CA GLU A 234 -12.74 -22.97 17.20
C GLU A 234 -13.68 -23.83 18.05
N VAL A 235 -13.97 -25.04 17.54
CA VAL A 235 -14.57 -26.12 18.32
C VAL A 235 -13.69 -26.32 19.56
N PRO A 236 -14.23 -26.30 20.79
CA PRO A 236 -13.43 -26.47 21.99
C PRO A 236 -12.62 -27.76 21.91
N LEU A 237 -11.30 -27.64 22.08
CA LEU A 237 -10.30 -28.70 22.06
C LEU A 237 -10.40 -29.66 23.27
N VAL A 238 -11.59 -29.80 23.84
CA VAL A 238 -11.87 -30.58 25.06
C VAL A 238 -12.55 -31.92 24.73
N ASP A 239 -13.28 -32.04 23.62
CA ASP A 239 -14.03 -33.28 23.31
C ASP A 239 -13.23 -34.36 22.56
N VAL A 240 -12.08 -34.02 21.94
CA VAL A 240 -11.29 -35.03 21.21
C VAL A 240 -10.45 -35.91 22.17
N ALA A 241 -10.00 -35.35 23.30
CA ALA A 241 -9.20 -36.09 24.27
C ALA A 241 -10.02 -37.12 25.07
N ALA A 242 -11.32 -36.88 25.28
CA ALA A 242 -12.20 -37.83 25.97
C ALA A 242 -12.46 -39.09 25.13
N SER A 243 -12.56 -38.97 23.80
CA SER A 243 -12.85 -40.11 22.92
C SER A 243 -11.65 -41.05 22.67
N LEU A 244 -10.43 -40.61 22.97
CA LEU A 244 -9.21 -41.41 22.82
C LEU A 244 -8.77 -42.10 24.11
N GLY A 245 -9.25 -41.64 25.27
CA GLY A 245 -9.00 -42.31 26.56
C GLY A 245 -9.79 -43.61 26.73
N GLU A 246 -11.05 -43.65 26.28
CA GLU A 246 -11.91 -44.84 26.46
C GLU A 246 -11.57 -46.01 25.51
N ARG A 247 -10.86 -45.77 24.40
CA ARG A 247 -10.47 -46.85 23.47
C ARG A 247 -9.22 -47.62 23.90
N GLN A 248 -8.45 -47.13 24.88
CA GLN A 248 -7.22 -47.81 25.32
C GLN A 248 -7.44 -48.78 26.50
N GLU A 249 -8.52 -48.63 27.28
CA GLU A 249 -8.83 -49.58 28.36
C GLU A 249 -9.62 -50.81 27.92
N ALA A 250 -10.37 -50.75 26.81
CA ALA A 250 -11.12 -51.90 26.30
C ALA A 250 -10.26 -52.98 25.60
N GLY A 251 -8.96 -52.73 25.39
CA GLY A 251 -8.05 -53.63 24.67
C GLY A 251 -7.12 -54.48 25.54
N LYS A 252 -7.20 -54.40 26.87
CA LYS A 252 -6.23 -55.03 27.79
C LYS A 252 -6.77 -56.20 28.63
N VAL A 253 -7.94 -56.75 28.27
CA VAL A 253 -8.51 -57.98 28.88
C VAL A 253 -8.79 -59.03 27.81
N SER A 254 -7.73 -59.52 27.16
CA SER A 254 -7.70 -60.81 26.48
C SER A 254 -6.26 -61.10 26.05
N GLY A 255 -5.58 -61.93 26.83
CA GLY A 255 -4.20 -62.35 26.65
C GLY A 255 -3.76 -63.12 27.87
#